data_AF-A0A956X833-F1
#
_entry.id   AF-A0A956X833-F1
#
_cell.length_a   1.000
_cell.length_b   1.000
_cell.length_c   1.000
_cell.angle_alpha   90.00
_cell.angle_beta   90.00
_cell.angle_gamma   90.00
#
_symmetry.space_group_name_H-M   'P 1'
#
loop_
_entity.id
_entity.type
_entity.pdbx_description
1 polymer ?
#
loop_
_entity_poly.entity_id
_entity_poly.type
_entity_poly.pdbx_seq_one_letter_code
_entity_poly.pdbx_strand_id
1 'polypeptide(L)'
;MSRFSHRSLLFIILLSLLAACQTLPPISGEEDSPAASSTNTPSPTLSAAVPETNTPASQLPAFVEYNLGDTTITQERFPEDSRFREMPVRLNGIMAVPGEGDGPYPVVLIIHGTHPGCPEDESGVDRWPCDPEVEQPNYRGFAYLVKALAAEGYVAIAPNFNAENSFGFGEPTAGERFNQLVELHLGALAEAAAGGENDFGVDVNGRADMSRLAFFGHSRGGEAASWLTNSQGLAASDAAETFGYGPVEGLLLLAPAPIFTLPAGSRVPQVVILPACDGDVTNQDGQLFYEGARLDPGQEQWALSVWLEQANHNAFNEILGHDMIVFTNRADCEELLAPEDQRQFLTDIALTFLTAIFSDDPQAREEAMARLSMDPTAPAPDSLFGQPARVMSLAAAANRLPLLVPASAAELTTNLAGGSVTADGLTTFFCEEGYFTPAVRPGSEPCKRANLTIPGNPAMMVVSWEESGGVLRLALPAEVEDLSRYTTISLRTAVDPMSPLNPSGKYQSFSVQLTDSTGATASVQTRPEEPALAFPPGHVEEDELFAEGLFTGRVPMTTIRLPLNKFEGVDLTQISEVALLFDQTPSGSLFMGDMELVKP
;
A
#
# COMPACT_ATOMS: atom_id res chain seq x y z
N MET A 1 13.04 -4.73 33.88
CA MET A 1 13.16 -3.39 34.48
C MET A 1 12.31 -2.45 33.66
N SER A 2 11.30 -1.85 34.28
CA SER A 2 10.22 -1.13 33.61
C SER A 2 10.61 0.34 33.35
N ARG A 3 10.10 0.89 32.23
CA ARG A 3 9.60 2.27 32.05
C ARG A 3 9.40 2.52 30.55
N PHE A 4 8.22 2.15 30.03
CA PHE A 4 7.68 2.78 28.83
C PHE A 4 6.73 3.88 29.29
N SER A 5 7.12 5.12 29.04
CA SER A 5 6.38 6.33 29.40
C SER A 5 5.20 6.48 28.45
N HIS A 6 3.98 6.56 29.00
CA HIS A 6 2.82 7.11 28.31
C HIS A 6 3.18 8.50 27.76
N ARG A 7 3.03 8.69 26.46
CA ARG A 7 2.92 10.00 25.82
C ARG A 7 1.55 10.07 25.19
N SER A 8 0.70 10.92 25.76
CA SER A 8 -0.59 11.31 25.22
C SER A 8 -0.38 12.01 23.87
N LEU A 9 -0.93 11.45 22.80
CA LEU A 9 -1.10 12.17 21.53
C LEU A 9 -2.30 13.12 21.70
N LEU A 10 -2.04 14.42 21.66
CA LEU A 10 -3.07 15.43 21.40
C LEU A 10 -3.15 15.58 19.87
N PHE A 11 -4.22 15.06 19.27
CA PHE A 11 -4.59 15.40 17.90
C PHE A 11 -5.38 16.71 17.90
N ILE A 12 -4.88 17.71 17.19
CA ILE A 12 -5.63 18.93 16.89
C ILE A 12 -6.31 18.70 15.54
N ILE A 13 -7.62 18.47 15.57
CA ILE A 13 -8.47 18.53 14.38
C ILE A 13 -8.77 20.03 14.16
N LEU A 14 -8.22 20.62 13.09
CA LEU A 14 -8.60 21.97 12.68
C LEU A 14 -9.65 21.87 11.56
N LEU A 15 -10.92 21.96 11.95
CA LEU A 15 -12.02 22.24 11.03
C LEU A 15 -12.07 23.76 10.78
N SER A 16 -11.88 24.19 9.54
CA SER A 16 -12.20 25.56 9.13
C SER A 16 -13.04 25.55 7.86
N LEU A 17 -14.36 25.61 8.07
CA LEU A 17 -15.37 25.96 7.07
C LEU A 17 -15.44 27.48 6.94
N LEU A 18 -15.18 28.02 5.75
CA LEU A 18 -15.67 29.34 5.36
C LEU A 18 -16.14 29.31 3.90
N ALA A 19 -17.46 29.39 3.75
CA ALA A 19 -18.15 29.61 2.49
C ALA A 19 -18.20 31.12 2.16
N ALA A 20 -17.90 31.49 0.92
CA ALA A 20 -18.38 32.73 0.33
C ALA A 20 -18.51 32.60 -1.21
N CYS A 21 -19.75 32.41 -1.67
CA CYS A 21 -20.14 32.57 -3.06
C CYS A 21 -19.95 34.02 -3.53
N GLN A 22 -19.22 34.26 -4.63
CA GLN A 22 -19.57 35.30 -5.61
C GLN A 22 -19.20 34.87 -7.04
N THR A 23 -20.20 34.87 -7.90
CA THR A 23 -20.16 34.58 -9.34
C THR A 23 -19.65 35.80 -10.13
N LEU A 24 -18.70 35.60 -11.06
CA LEU A 24 -18.40 36.54 -12.16
C LEU A 24 -18.12 35.80 -13.48
N PRO A 25 -18.38 36.42 -14.65
CA PRO A 25 -18.72 35.76 -15.93
C PRO A 25 -17.49 35.43 -16.82
N PRO A 26 -17.66 34.69 -17.94
CA PRO A 26 -16.53 34.09 -18.66
C PRO A 26 -15.81 35.12 -19.54
N ILE A 27 -14.48 35.05 -19.56
CA ILE A 27 -13.66 35.77 -20.54
C ILE A 27 -13.19 34.77 -21.58
N SER A 28 -13.70 34.95 -22.78
CA SER A 28 -13.25 34.34 -24.03
C SER A 28 -11.87 34.89 -24.43
N GLY A 29 -10.95 33.99 -24.77
CA GLY A 29 -9.69 34.32 -25.43
C GLY A 29 -9.13 33.08 -26.12
N GLU A 30 -9.48 32.91 -27.39
CA GLU A 30 -8.76 32.03 -28.33
C GLU A 30 -7.36 32.60 -28.57
N GLU A 31 -6.31 31.82 -28.36
CA GLU A 31 -5.04 31.98 -29.06
C GLU A 31 -4.52 30.62 -29.54
N ASP A 32 -4.55 30.49 -30.88
CA ASP A 32 -3.91 29.46 -31.69
C ASP A 32 -2.38 29.42 -31.47
N SER A 33 -1.82 28.21 -31.31
CA SER A 33 -0.48 27.88 -31.82
C SER A 33 -0.20 26.36 -31.83
N PRO A 34 0.71 25.89 -32.71
CA PRO A 34 0.44 24.73 -33.57
C PRO A 34 0.94 23.39 -33.01
N ALA A 35 0.21 22.34 -33.39
CA ALA A 35 0.55 20.94 -33.18
C ALA A 35 1.89 20.57 -33.87
N ALA A 36 2.85 20.11 -33.07
CA ALA A 36 4.03 19.40 -33.56
C ALA A 36 3.75 17.88 -33.48
N SER A 37 3.72 17.22 -34.64
CA SER A 37 3.54 15.78 -34.74
C SER A 37 4.80 15.04 -34.28
N SER A 38 4.74 14.32 -33.16
CA SER A 38 5.71 13.28 -32.82
C SER A 38 5.26 11.95 -33.43
N THR A 39 6.17 11.30 -34.14
CA THR A 39 5.97 10.02 -34.80
C THR A 39 6.32 8.91 -33.80
N ASN A 40 5.30 8.27 -33.23
CA ASN A 40 5.47 7.09 -32.39
C ASN A 40 5.97 5.91 -33.23
N THR A 41 7.15 5.39 -32.86
CA THR A 41 7.63 4.07 -33.31
C THR A 41 7.50 3.12 -32.13
N PRO A 42 6.81 1.98 -32.24
CA PRO A 42 6.57 1.10 -31.09
C PRO A 42 7.81 0.28 -30.73
N SER A 43 8.15 0.27 -29.44
CA SER A 43 9.07 -0.69 -28.82
C SER A 43 8.41 -2.07 -28.69
N PRO A 44 9.19 -3.17 -28.70
CA PRO A 44 8.65 -4.52 -28.83
C PRO A 44 8.02 -5.01 -27.53
N THR A 45 6.74 -5.35 -27.59
CA THR A 45 5.95 -5.99 -26.54
C THR A 45 6.33 -7.48 -26.44
N LEU A 46 6.84 -7.90 -25.28
CA LEU A 46 6.82 -9.31 -24.88
C LEU A 46 5.41 -9.65 -24.41
N SER A 47 4.56 -10.04 -25.35
CA SER A 47 3.23 -10.60 -25.08
C SER A 47 3.38 -12.10 -24.82
N ALA A 48 3.30 -12.49 -23.55
CA ALA A 48 2.83 -13.82 -23.16
C ALA A 48 1.38 -13.64 -22.70
N ALA A 49 0.44 -14.06 -23.53
CA ALA A 49 -0.99 -13.92 -23.29
C ALA A 49 -1.52 -15.11 -22.46
N VAL A 50 -2.09 -14.80 -21.30
CA VAL A 50 -3.10 -15.57 -20.56
C VAL A 50 -4.24 -14.55 -20.32
N PRO A 51 -5.53 -14.93 -20.49
CA PRO A 51 -6.57 -13.98 -20.86
C PRO A 51 -6.76 -12.91 -19.78
N GLU A 52 -6.85 -11.65 -20.21
CA GLU A 52 -7.61 -10.66 -19.45
C GLU A 52 -8.92 -11.33 -19.03
N THR A 53 -9.22 -11.37 -17.74
CA THR A 53 -10.47 -11.88 -17.18
C THR A 53 -11.61 -10.91 -17.52
N ASN A 54 -11.83 -10.69 -18.81
CA ASN A 54 -12.94 -9.95 -19.39
C ASN A 54 -14.20 -10.83 -19.44
N THR A 55 -14.44 -11.62 -18.38
CA THR A 55 -15.75 -12.25 -18.21
C THR A 55 -16.74 -11.10 -17.95
N PRO A 56 -17.66 -10.80 -18.87
CA PRO A 56 -18.59 -9.69 -18.69
C PRO A 56 -19.32 -9.86 -17.36
N ALA A 57 -19.59 -8.77 -16.63
CA ALA A 57 -20.26 -8.82 -15.33
C ALA A 57 -21.60 -9.59 -15.33
N SER A 58 -22.23 -9.76 -16.49
CA SER A 58 -23.45 -10.54 -16.70
C SER A 58 -23.25 -12.07 -16.71
N GLN A 59 -22.01 -12.54 -16.78
CA GLN A 59 -21.63 -13.96 -16.78
C GLN A 59 -20.99 -14.42 -15.45
N LEU A 60 -20.71 -13.49 -14.53
CA LEU A 60 -20.21 -13.82 -13.20
C LEU A 60 -21.30 -14.52 -12.36
N PRO A 61 -20.94 -15.40 -11.41
CA PRO A 61 -21.88 -16.00 -10.47
C PRO A 61 -22.71 -14.91 -9.78
N ALA A 62 -23.98 -15.20 -9.52
CA ALA A 62 -24.78 -14.34 -8.65
C ALA A 62 -24.23 -14.41 -7.22
N PHE A 63 -24.19 -13.27 -6.53
CA PHE A 63 -24.01 -13.25 -5.08
C PHE A 63 -25.38 -13.39 -4.39
N VAL A 64 -25.38 -13.82 -3.14
CA VAL A 64 -26.54 -13.85 -2.25
C VAL A 64 -26.36 -12.82 -1.13
N GLU A 65 -27.46 -12.19 -0.72
CA GLU A 65 -27.53 -11.47 0.55
C GLU A 65 -27.87 -12.52 1.62
N TYR A 66 -27.07 -12.58 2.68
CA TYR A 66 -27.33 -13.45 3.82
C TYR A 66 -27.74 -12.65 5.05
N ASN A 67 -28.40 -13.32 5.99
CA ASN A 67 -28.75 -12.74 7.28
C ASN A 67 -28.76 -13.84 8.33
N LEU A 68 -27.78 -13.82 9.24
CA LEU A 68 -27.64 -14.77 10.35
C LEU A 68 -28.47 -14.35 11.58
N GLY A 69 -29.30 -13.31 11.43
CA GLY A 69 -30.13 -12.75 12.48
C GLY A 69 -29.52 -11.54 13.19
N ASP A 70 -30.29 -11.04 14.15
CA ASP A 70 -29.90 -9.94 15.02
C ASP A 70 -29.36 -10.51 16.35
N THR A 71 -28.29 -9.92 16.87
CA THR A 71 -27.70 -10.29 18.16
C THR A 71 -27.15 -9.05 18.88
N THR A 72 -26.46 -9.26 20.01
CA THR A 72 -25.75 -8.21 20.73
C THR A 72 -24.27 -8.55 20.85
N ILE A 73 -23.42 -7.54 20.71
CA ILE A 73 -22.00 -7.59 21.09
C ILE A 73 -21.78 -6.77 22.36
N THR A 74 -20.80 -7.15 23.16
CA THR A 74 -20.51 -6.53 24.45
C THR A 74 -19.32 -5.57 24.33
N GLN A 75 -19.50 -4.34 24.81
CA GLN A 75 -18.46 -3.32 24.91
C GLN A 75 -18.01 -3.18 26.38
N GLU A 76 -16.92 -3.84 26.75
CA GLU A 76 -16.42 -3.98 28.12
C GLU A 76 -15.93 -2.67 28.72
N ARG A 77 -15.60 -1.68 27.89
CA ARG A 77 -15.30 -0.31 28.37
C ARG A 77 -16.47 0.30 29.13
N PHE A 78 -17.71 -0.11 28.83
CA PHE A 78 -18.90 0.44 29.48
C PHE A 78 -19.34 -0.37 30.71
N PRO A 79 -19.77 0.30 31.81
CA PRO A 79 -20.33 -0.36 32.98
C PRO A 79 -21.50 -1.31 32.66
N GLU A 80 -21.73 -2.33 33.49
CA GLU A 80 -22.80 -3.34 33.33
C GLU A 80 -24.19 -2.73 33.11
N ASP A 81 -24.48 -1.57 33.72
CA ASP A 81 -25.76 -0.87 33.64
C ASP A 81 -25.83 0.18 32.52
N SER A 82 -24.76 0.34 31.73
CA SER A 82 -24.70 1.31 30.63
C SER A 82 -25.54 0.86 29.44
N ARG A 83 -26.33 1.79 28.87
CA ARG A 83 -27.05 1.57 27.61
C ARG A 83 -26.14 1.26 26.41
N PHE A 84 -24.85 1.55 26.53
CA PHE A 84 -23.87 1.34 25.46
C PHE A 84 -23.17 -0.02 25.57
N ARG A 85 -23.33 -0.75 26.68
CA ARG A 85 -22.59 -2.00 26.90
C ARG A 85 -23.02 -3.09 25.92
N GLU A 86 -24.31 -3.39 25.86
CA GLU A 86 -24.85 -4.38 24.93
C GLU A 86 -25.30 -3.68 23.66
N MET A 87 -24.49 -3.79 22.62
CA MET A 87 -24.74 -3.15 21.33
C MET A 87 -25.48 -4.10 20.40
N PRO A 88 -26.69 -3.75 19.93
CA PRO A 88 -27.40 -4.56 18.95
C PRO A 88 -26.65 -4.51 17.61
N VAL A 89 -26.51 -5.66 16.97
CA VAL A 89 -25.87 -5.81 15.66
C VAL A 89 -26.70 -6.71 14.76
N ARG A 90 -26.59 -6.50 13.46
CA ARG A 90 -27.27 -7.27 12.43
C ARG A 90 -26.21 -8.04 11.67
N LEU A 91 -26.28 -9.37 11.70
CA LEU A 91 -25.27 -10.23 11.10
C LEU A 91 -25.64 -10.56 9.65
N ASN A 92 -25.72 -9.52 8.83
CA ASN A 92 -25.98 -9.62 7.39
C ASN A 92 -24.74 -9.29 6.55
N GLY A 93 -24.82 -9.58 5.27
CA GLY A 93 -23.75 -9.30 4.32
C GLY A 93 -24.05 -9.88 2.95
N ILE A 94 -23.05 -9.85 2.07
CA ILE A 94 -23.09 -10.56 0.79
C ILE A 94 -22.08 -11.71 0.76
N MET A 95 -22.41 -12.75 0.01
CA MET A 95 -21.51 -13.88 -0.24
C MET A 95 -21.66 -14.38 -1.68
N ALA A 96 -20.58 -14.89 -2.25
CA ALA A 96 -20.65 -15.76 -3.41
C ALA A 96 -19.77 -16.99 -3.19
N VAL A 97 -20.25 -18.11 -3.71
CA VAL A 97 -19.57 -19.41 -3.69
C VAL A 97 -19.40 -19.84 -5.15
N PRO A 98 -18.30 -20.53 -5.51
CA PRO A 98 -18.10 -21.01 -6.88
C PRO A 98 -19.31 -21.81 -7.41
N GLY A 99 -19.63 -21.67 -8.70
CA GLY A 99 -20.81 -22.31 -9.30
C GLY A 99 -20.60 -23.77 -9.68
N GLU A 100 -19.37 -24.17 -10.00
CA GLU A 100 -18.99 -25.52 -10.44
C GLU A 100 -17.85 -26.07 -9.57
N GLY A 101 -17.82 -27.40 -9.41
CA GLY A 101 -16.83 -28.13 -8.62
C GLY A 101 -17.27 -28.40 -7.17
N ASP A 102 -16.58 -29.36 -6.56
CA ASP A 102 -16.96 -29.92 -5.25
C ASP A 102 -16.25 -29.25 -4.06
N GLY A 103 -15.38 -28.26 -4.30
CA GLY A 103 -14.59 -27.61 -3.26
C GLY A 103 -13.64 -28.57 -2.50
N PRO A 104 -13.19 -28.21 -1.28
CA PRO A 104 -13.42 -26.93 -0.62
C PRO A 104 -12.50 -25.83 -1.20
N TYR A 105 -12.99 -24.59 -1.20
CA TYR A 105 -12.34 -23.42 -1.78
C TYR A 105 -11.80 -22.49 -0.68
N PRO A 106 -10.62 -21.85 -0.85
CA PRO A 106 -10.15 -20.84 0.10
C PRO A 106 -11.19 -19.73 0.30
N VAL A 107 -11.22 -19.16 1.50
CA VAL A 107 -12.19 -18.14 1.88
C VAL A 107 -11.55 -16.76 1.86
N VAL A 108 -12.22 -15.79 1.23
CA VAL A 108 -11.81 -14.39 1.21
C VAL A 108 -12.82 -13.56 2.01
N LEU A 109 -12.37 -12.95 3.09
CA LEU A 109 -13.15 -11.99 3.87
C LEU A 109 -12.84 -10.57 3.38
N ILE A 110 -13.85 -9.84 2.94
CA ILE A 110 -13.76 -8.43 2.55
C ILE A 110 -14.34 -7.55 3.65
N ILE A 111 -13.53 -6.63 4.17
CA ILE A 111 -13.87 -5.72 5.26
C ILE A 111 -13.95 -4.31 4.69
N HIS A 112 -15.15 -3.73 4.70
CA HIS A 112 -15.35 -2.36 4.21
C HIS A 112 -14.81 -1.30 5.19
N GLY A 113 -14.63 -0.08 4.67
CA GLY A 113 -14.15 1.07 5.43
C GLY A 113 -15.17 1.71 6.38
N THR A 114 -14.71 2.75 7.07
CA THR A 114 -15.56 3.57 7.96
C THR A 114 -16.36 4.56 7.14
N HIS A 115 -17.64 4.26 6.98
CA HIS A 115 -18.63 5.19 6.45
C HIS A 115 -19.88 5.12 7.32
N PRO A 116 -20.70 6.19 7.38
CA PRO A 116 -21.97 6.15 8.10
C PRO A 116 -22.82 4.96 7.62
N GLY A 117 -23.21 4.09 8.55
CA GLY A 117 -24.13 3.00 8.26
C GLY A 117 -25.59 3.44 8.38
N CYS A 118 -25.87 4.41 9.24
CA CYS A 118 -27.20 4.96 9.47
C CYS A 118 -27.25 6.45 9.12
N PRO A 119 -28.45 7.01 8.87
CA PRO A 119 -28.60 8.45 8.69
C PRO A 119 -27.99 9.22 9.86
N GLU A 120 -27.14 10.19 9.52
CA GLU A 120 -26.52 11.09 10.50
C GLU A 120 -27.52 12.14 10.98
N ASP A 121 -27.39 12.55 12.24
CA ASP A 121 -28.13 13.69 12.77
C ASP A 121 -27.43 15.03 12.49
N GLU A 122 -28.00 16.14 12.97
CA GLU A 122 -27.44 17.49 12.80
C GLU A 122 -26.02 17.67 13.37
N SER A 123 -25.56 16.74 14.22
CA SER A 123 -24.21 16.72 14.79
C SER A 123 -23.25 15.79 14.05
N GLY A 124 -23.67 15.19 12.93
CA GLY A 124 -22.85 14.25 12.17
C GLY A 124 -22.67 12.90 12.88
N VAL A 125 -23.63 12.50 13.72
CA VAL A 125 -23.59 11.20 14.42
C VAL A 125 -24.59 10.25 13.79
N ASP A 126 -24.10 9.10 13.33
CA ASP A 126 -24.91 8.03 12.76
C ASP A 126 -25.74 7.33 13.86
N ARG A 127 -27.07 7.32 13.74
CA ARG A 127 -27.95 6.80 14.80
C ARG A 127 -28.13 5.28 14.70
N TRP A 128 -27.12 4.54 15.14
CA TRP A 128 -27.19 3.08 15.20
C TRP A 128 -27.98 2.55 16.43
N PRO A 129 -28.78 1.47 16.27
CA PRO A 129 -29.22 0.91 15.00
C PRO A 129 -30.37 1.73 14.40
N CYS A 130 -30.35 1.93 13.09
CA CYS A 130 -31.47 2.45 12.32
C CYS A 130 -32.31 1.31 11.74
N ASP A 131 -33.46 1.67 11.16
CA ASP A 131 -34.27 0.73 10.38
C ASP A 131 -33.44 0.16 9.20
N PRO A 132 -33.48 -1.16 8.93
CA PRO A 132 -32.76 -1.74 7.80
C PRO A 132 -33.06 -1.08 6.45
N GLU A 133 -34.25 -0.52 6.24
CA GLU A 133 -34.62 0.14 4.97
C GLU A 133 -33.82 1.43 4.71
N VAL A 134 -33.28 2.06 5.75
CA VAL A 134 -32.51 3.32 5.65
C VAL A 134 -31.03 3.13 5.97
N GLU A 135 -30.59 1.90 6.23
CA GLU A 135 -29.18 1.61 6.42
C GLU A 135 -28.44 1.69 5.07
N GLN A 136 -27.29 2.35 5.05
CA GLN A 136 -26.38 2.34 3.92
C GLN A 136 -25.59 1.01 3.90
N PRO A 137 -25.74 0.17 2.88
CA PRO A 137 -25.16 -1.18 2.87
C PRO A 137 -23.70 -1.13 2.40
N ASN A 138 -22.79 -0.52 3.17
CA ASN A 138 -21.38 -0.29 2.81
C ASN A 138 -20.65 -1.55 2.30
N TYR A 139 -20.99 -2.72 2.85
CA TYR A 139 -20.49 -4.03 2.42
C TYR A 139 -20.88 -4.41 0.97
N ARG A 140 -22.04 -3.96 0.49
CA ARG A 140 -22.60 -4.32 -0.81
C ARG A 140 -21.84 -3.70 -1.98
N GLY A 141 -21.10 -2.62 -1.75
CA GLY A 141 -20.27 -1.99 -2.77
C GLY A 141 -19.11 -2.84 -3.28
N PHE A 142 -18.83 -3.98 -2.64
CA PHE A 142 -17.87 -4.98 -3.09
C PHE A 142 -18.52 -6.17 -3.83
N ALA A 143 -19.77 -6.05 -4.24
CA ALA A 143 -20.48 -7.12 -4.95
C ALA A 143 -19.77 -7.56 -6.23
N TYR A 144 -19.18 -6.64 -7.00
CA TYR A 144 -18.37 -6.98 -8.18
C TYR A 144 -17.20 -7.91 -7.80
N LEU A 145 -16.49 -7.59 -6.70
CA LEU A 145 -15.32 -8.33 -6.25
C LEU A 145 -15.71 -9.72 -5.71
N VAL A 146 -16.75 -9.80 -4.87
CA VAL A 146 -17.27 -11.08 -4.35
C VAL A 146 -17.63 -12.03 -5.50
N LYS A 147 -18.30 -11.52 -6.54
CA LYS A 147 -18.64 -12.33 -7.73
C LYS A 147 -17.41 -12.75 -8.54
N ALA A 148 -16.45 -11.86 -8.75
CA ALA A 148 -15.23 -12.15 -9.51
C ALA A 148 -14.38 -13.22 -8.80
N LEU A 149 -14.24 -13.11 -7.48
CA LEU A 149 -13.54 -14.10 -6.66
C LEU A 149 -14.22 -15.48 -6.72
N ALA A 150 -15.55 -15.53 -6.63
CA ALA A 150 -16.29 -16.79 -6.76
C ALA A 150 -16.17 -17.43 -8.15
N ALA A 151 -16.06 -16.62 -9.21
CA ALA A 151 -15.82 -17.14 -10.56
C ALA A 151 -14.47 -17.86 -10.69
N GLU A 152 -13.49 -17.49 -9.86
CA GLU A 152 -12.11 -18.01 -9.87
C GLU A 152 -11.83 -19.00 -8.73
N GLY A 153 -12.88 -19.59 -8.13
CA GLY A 153 -12.71 -20.68 -7.17
C GLY A 153 -12.42 -20.23 -5.73
N TYR A 154 -12.98 -19.10 -5.29
CA TYR A 154 -12.92 -18.65 -3.90
C TYR A 154 -14.33 -18.52 -3.31
N VAL A 155 -14.51 -18.88 -2.03
CA VAL A 155 -15.69 -18.45 -1.28
C VAL A 155 -15.42 -17.03 -0.80
N ALA A 156 -16.16 -16.04 -1.30
CA ALA A 156 -15.96 -14.65 -0.92
C ALA A 156 -17.14 -14.13 -0.11
N ILE A 157 -16.85 -13.45 0.99
CA ILE A 157 -17.85 -12.88 1.90
C ILE A 157 -17.50 -11.43 2.24
N ALA A 158 -18.49 -10.53 2.17
CA ALA A 158 -18.38 -9.15 2.65
C ALA A 158 -19.48 -8.89 3.69
N PRO A 159 -19.17 -9.06 5.00
CA PRO A 159 -20.09 -8.79 6.09
C PRO A 159 -20.37 -7.31 6.31
N ASN A 160 -21.50 -7.03 6.96
CA ASN A 160 -21.86 -5.71 7.44
C ASN A 160 -21.07 -5.34 8.71
N PHE A 161 -20.08 -4.47 8.57
CA PHE A 161 -19.29 -3.90 9.66
C PHE A 161 -19.72 -2.46 10.01
N ASN A 162 -20.93 -2.02 9.64
CA ASN A 162 -21.42 -0.69 10.00
C ASN A 162 -21.41 -0.43 11.52
N ALA A 163 -21.76 -1.46 12.31
CA ALA A 163 -21.76 -1.39 13.77
C ALA A 163 -20.37 -1.09 14.39
N GLU A 164 -19.28 -1.59 13.81
CA GLU A 164 -17.90 -1.28 14.26
C GLU A 164 -17.65 0.22 14.22
N ASN A 165 -18.14 0.86 13.17
CA ASN A 165 -17.80 2.23 12.82
C ASN A 165 -18.71 3.30 13.45
N SER A 166 -19.81 2.88 14.09
CA SER A 166 -20.83 3.80 14.58
C SER A 166 -20.43 4.54 15.85
N PHE A 167 -20.63 5.86 15.87
CA PHE A 167 -20.52 6.69 17.09
C PHE A 167 -21.85 6.80 17.83
N GLY A 168 -22.98 6.47 17.19
CA GLY A 168 -24.31 6.51 17.80
C GLY A 168 -24.48 5.58 19.01
N PHE A 169 -23.64 4.55 19.10
CA PHE A 169 -23.62 3.58 20.19
C PHE A 169 -22.35 3.67 21.07
N GLY A 170 -21.79 4.88 21.18
CA GLY A 170 -20.58 5.16 21.94
C GLY A 170 -19.34 5.18 21.06
N GLU A 171 -18.27 5.81 21.54
CA GLU A 171 -16.97 5.82 20.85
C GLU A 171 -16.43 4.38 20.73
N PRO A 172 -16.12 3.89 19.52
CA PRO A 172 -15.54 2.56 19.35
C PRO A 172 -14.21 2.41 20.09
N THR A 173 -14.05 1.31 20.83
CA THR A 173 -12.72 0.87 21.29
C THR A 173 -12.08 0.07 20.16
N ALA A 174 -10.83 0.43 19.81
CA ALA A 174 -10.09 -0.24 18.74
C ALA A 174 -10.14 -1.76 18.84
N GLY A 175 -10.69 -2.41 17.81
CA GLY A 175 -10.73 -3.87 17.66
C GLY A 175 -11.77 -4.61 18.51
N GLU A 176 -12.45 -3.95 19.45
CA GLU A 176 -13.39 -4.60 20.39
C GLU A 176 -14.66 -5.11 19.70
N ARG A 177 -15.35 -4.24 18.94
CA ARG A 177 -16.57 -4.65 18.22
C ARG A 177 -16.20 -5.47 16.98
N PHE A 178 -15.17 -5.05 16.27
CA PHE A 178 -14.68 -5.72 15.07
C PHE A 178 -14.33 -7.19 15.32
N ASN A 179 -13.59 -7.52 16.38
CA ASN A 179 -13.26 -8.91 16.72
C ASN A 179 -14.52 -9.77 16.90
N GLN A 180 -15.50 -9.26 17.66
CA GLN A 180 -16.74 -9.97 17.90
C GLN A 180 -17.53 -10.17 16.60
N LEU A 181 -17.58 -9.16 15.73
CA LEU A 181 -18.25 -9.27 14.43
C LEU A 181 -17.56 -10.32 13.53
N VAL A 182 -16.22 -10.33 13.47
CA VAL A 182 -15.49 -11.35 12.70
C VAL A 182 -15.71 -12.75 13.27
N GLU A 183 -15.65 -12.91 14.59
CA GLU A 183 -15.91 -14.19 15.27
C GLU A 183 -17.31 -14.70 14.98
N LEU A 184 -18.33 -13.83 15.07
CA LEU A 184 -19.72 -14.19 14.78
C LEU A 184 -19.92 -14.61 13.32
N HIS A 185 -19.34 -13.88 12.36
CA HIS A 185 -19.48 -14.19 10.94
C HIS A 185 -18.67 -15.42 10.50
N LEU A 186 -17.38 -15.49 10.84
CA LEU A 186 -16.51 -16.60 10.44
C LEU A 186 -16.79 -17.87 11.25
N GLY A 187 -17.19 -17.74 12.52
CA GLY A 187 -17.63 -18.88 13.34
C GLY A 187 -18.88 -19.55 12.75
N ALA A 188 -19.89 -18.76 12.38
CA ALA A 188 -21.09 -19.27 11.70
C ALA A 188 -20.74 -19.90 10.34
N LEU A 189 -19.82 -19.29 9.58
CA LEU A 189 -19.38 -19.87 8.31
C LEU A 189 -18.64 -21.19 8.51
N ALA A 190 -17.80 -21.30 9.54
CA ALA A 190 -17.11 -22.55 9.88
C ALA A 190 -18.06 -23.66 10.31
N GLU A 191 -19.07 -23.33 11.11
CA GLU A 191 -20.13 -24.28 11.48
C GLU A 191 -20.90 -24.76 10.25
N ALA A 192 -21.36 -23.83 9.40
CA ALA A 192 -22.09 -24.14 8.18
C ALA A 192 -21.24 -24.98 7.20
N ALA A 193 -19.97 -24.65 7.05
CA ALA A 193 -19.00 -25.38 6.22
C ALA A 193 -18.77 -26.81 6.72
N ALA A 194 -18.88 -27.05 8.03
CA ALA A 194 -18.78 -28.37 8.65
C ALA A 194 -20.10 -29.16 8.64
N GLY A 195 -21.15 -28.64 8.01
CA GLY A 195 -22.46 -29.28 7.88
C GLY A 195 -23.44 -28.97 9.03
N GLY A 196 -23.17 -27.93 9.81
CA GLY A 196 -24.08 -27.37 10.81
C GLY A 196 -25.19 -26.50 10.23
N GLU A 197 -25.73 -25.58 11.04
CA GLU A 197 -26.75 -24.63 10.60
C GLU A 197 -26.20 -23.71 9.49
N ASN A 198 -27.00 -23.48 8.45
CA ASN A 198 -26.58 -22.68 7.29
C ASN A 198 -27.66 -21.66 6.90
N ASP A 199 -27.45 -20.42 7.34
CA ASP A 199 -28.28 -19.26 7.02
C ASP A 199 -27.61 -18.29 6.02
N PHE A 200 -26.60 -18.77 5.28
CA PHE A 200 -25.88 -17.95 4.28
C PHE A 200 -26.66 -17.76 2.96
N GLY A 201 -27.84 -18.36 2.81
CA GLY A 201 -28.65 -18.26 1.59
C GLY A 201 -28.08 -19.01 0.38
N VAL A 202 -26.95 -19.70 0.56
CA VAL A 202 -26.27 -20.55 -0.42
C VAL A 202 -25.67 -21.76 0.29
N ASP A 203 -25.57 -22.90 -0.39
CA ASP A 203 -24.92 -24.07 0.20
C ASP A 203 -23.42 -23.84 0.35
N VAL A 204 -22.92 -23.90 1.59
CA VAL A 204 -21.49 -23.77 1.94
C VAL A 204 -20.91 -25.05 2.56
N ASN A 205 -21.74 -26.08 2.79
CA ASN A 205 -21.33 -27.32 3.44
C ASN A 205 -20.27 -28.06 2.59
N GLY A 206 -19.08 -28.26 3.15
CA GLY A 206 -17.93 -28.83 2.45
C GLY A 206 -17.37 -27.95 1.34
N ARG A 207 -17.86 -26.71 1.16
CA ARG A 207 -17.45 -25.82 0.06
C ARG A 207 -16.48 -24.74 0.51
N ALA A 208 -16.60 -24.25 1.74
CA ALA A 208 -15.68 -23.25 2.29
C ALA A 208 -14.53 -23.94 3.05
N ASP A 209 -13.30 -23.67 2.63
CA ASP A 209 -12.09 -24.13 3.32
C ASP A 209 -11.69 -23.13 4.41
N MET A 210 -12.19 -23.33 5.62
CA MET A 210 -11.88 -22.45 6.74
C MET A 210 -10.44 -22.55 7.23
N SER A 211 -9.61 -23.44 6.66
CA SER A 211 -8.18 -23.52 6.97
C SER A 211 -7.29 -22.69 6.04
N ARG A 212 -7.86 -22.08 5.00
CA ARG A 212 -7.15 -21.22 4.02
C ARG A 212 -7.90 -19.90 3.85
N LEU A 213 -7.48 -18.88 4.60
CA LEU A 213 -8.13 -17.57 4.61
C LEU A 213 -7.25 -16.47 4.00
N ALA A 214 -7.85 -15.54 3.28
CA ALA A 214 -7.23 -14.26 2.93
C ALA A 214 -8.14 -13.10 3.31
N PHE A 215 -7.58 -12.02 3.85
CA PHE A 215 -8.35 -10.86 4.30
C PHE A 215 -8.06 -9.65 3.42
N PHE A 216 -9.12 -9.08 2.85
CA PHE A 216 -9.09 -7.85 2.07
C PHE A 216 -9.77 -6.76 2.88
N GLY A 217 -9.15 -5.60 3.02
CA GLY A 217 -9.69 -4.53 3.86
C GLY A 217 -9.54 -3.16 3.23
N HIS A 218 -10.62 -2.38 3.20
CA HIS A 218 -10.65 -1.01 2.69
C HIS A 218 -10.63 0.02 3.82
N SER A 219 -9.85 1.09 3.65
CA SER A 219 -9.74 2.18 4.62
C SER A 219 -9.38 1.64 6.02
N ARG A 220 -10.16 1.97 7.05
CA ARG A 220 -10.00 1.40 8.41
C ARG A 220 -10.22 -0.12 8.46
N GLY A 221 -10.94 -0.71 7.51
CA GLY A 221 -11.04 -2.16 7.33
C GLY A 221 -9.70 -2.80 6.96
N GLY A 222 -8.81 -2.09 6.25
CA GLY A 222 -7.45 -2.53 5.95
C GLY A 222 -6.57 -2.58 7.21
N GLU A 223 -6.68 -1.56 8.06
CA GLU A 223 -6.04 -1.58 9.38
C GLU A 223 -6.56 -2.75 10.23
N ALA A 224 -7.88 -2.95 10.27
CA ALA A 224 -8.50 -4.01 11.05
C ALA A 224 -8.08 -5.42 10.59
N ALA A 225 -8.02 -5.65 9.27
CA ALA A 225 -7.52 -6.89 8.66
C ALA A 225 -6.06 -7.17 9.06
N SER A 226 -5.19 -6.16 8.95
CA SER A 226 -3.79 -6.26 9.33
C SER A 226 -3.63 -6.52 10.83
N TRP A 227 -4.39 -5.82 11.67
CA TRP A 227 -4.34 -5.99 13.11
C TRP A 227 -4.75 -7.39 13.56
N LEU A 228 -5.85 -7.93 13.02
CA LEU A 228 -6.29 -9.30 13.29
C LEU A 228 -5.20 -10.33 12.96
N THR A 229 -4.65 -10.21 11.75
CA THR A 229 -3.67 -11.14 11.21
C THR A 229 -2.35 -11.07 11.97
N ASN A 230 -1.82 -9.86 12.15
CA ASN A 230 -0.47 -9.63 12.69
C ASN A 230 -0.41 -9.47 14.21
N SER A 231 -1.51 -9.07 14.86
CA SER A 231 -1.52 -8.80 16.32
C SER A 231 -2.41 -9.75 17.10
N GLN A 232 -3.53 -10.22 16.54
CA GLN A 232 -4.45 -11.13 17.24
C GLN A 232 -4.14 -12.61 17.01
N GLY A 233 -3.14 -12.95 16.19
CA GLY A 233 -2.66 -14.33 16.03
C GLY A 233 -3.36 -15.12 14.94
N LEU A 234 -4.19 -14.49 14.10
CA LEU A 234 -4.86 -15.20 13.01
C LEU A 234 -3.90 -15.68 11.90
N ALA A 235 -2.68 -15.15 11.82
CA ALA A 235 -1.63 -15.72 10.96
C ALA A 235 -0.91 -16.94 11.55
N ALA A 236 -1.16 -17.29 12.82
CA ALA A 236 -0.43 -18.36 13.49
C ALA A 236 -0.90 -19.74 13.03
N SER A 237 0.00 -20.71 13.00
CA SER A 237 -0.31 -22.07 12.54
C SER A 237 -1.33 -22.81 13.42
N ASP A 238 -1.56 -22.35 14.64
CA ASP A 238 -2.57 -22.84 15.59
C ASP A 238 -3.88 -22.01 15.58
N ALA A 239 -4.06 -21.13 14.61
CA ALA A 239 -5.28 -20.31 14.48
C ALA A 239 -6.55 -21.18 14.39
N ALA A 240 -6.53 -22.26 13.62
CA ALA A 240 -7.67 -23.18 13.52
C ALA A 240 -8.09 -23.77 14.88
N GLU A 241 -7.13 -24.11 15.75
CA GLU A 241 -7.41 -24.64 17.09
C GLU A 241 -7.89 -23.54 18.04
N THR A 242 -7.38 -22.32 17.87
CA THR A 242 -7.67 -21.18 18.76
C THR A 242 -9.00 -20.51 18.45
N PHE A 243 -9.31 -20.32 17.16
CA PHE A 243 -10.46 -19.56 16.68
C PHE A 243 -11.52 -20.42 16.00
N GLY A 244 -11.22 -21.69 15.69
CA GLY A 244 -12.10 -22.56 14.89
C GLY A 244 -11.98 -22.35 13.38
N TYR A 245 -11.12 -21.42 12.95
CA TYR A 245 -10.81 -21.11 11.55
C TYR A 245 -9.40 -20.49 11.45
N GLY A 246 -8.88 -20.39 10.23
CA GLY A 246 -7.55 -19.90 9.93
C GLY A 246 -6.53 -21.03 9.73
N PRO A 247 -5.26 -20.69 9.45
CA PRO A 247 -4.70 -19.34 9.47
C PRO A 247 -5.18 -18.43 8.33
N VAL A 248 -5.00 -17.13 8.53
CA VAL A 248 -4.94 -16.14 7.45
C VAL A 248 -3.56 -16.24 6.80
N GLU A 249 -3.54 -16.37 5.48
CA GLU A 249 -2.34 -16.60 4.67
C GLU A 249 -2.00 -15.42 3.75
N GLY A 250 -2.83 -14.37 3.71
CA GLY A 250 -2.55 -13.20 2.89
C GLY A 250 -3.41 -11.98 3.22
N LEU A 251 -2.84 -10.79 2.99
CA LEU A 251 -3.49 -9.49 3.20
C LEU A 251 -3.51 -8.66 1.92
N LEU A 252 -4.67 -8.10 1.57
CA LEU A 252 -4.78 -7.06 0.54
C LEU A 252 -5.44 -5.82 1.16
N LEU A 253 -4.65 -4.76 1.29
CA LEU A 253 -5.03 -3.54 2.01
C LEU A 253 -5.30 -2.42 1.01
N LEU A 254 -6.54 -1.95 0.96
CA LEU A 254 -7.07 -1.00 -0.02
C LEU A 254 -7.17 0.38 0.64
N ALA A 255 -6.38 1.34 0.18
CA ALA A 255 -6.36 2.69 0.75
C ALA A 255 -6.35 2.69 2.30
N PRO A 256 -5.49 1.86 2.96
CA PRO A 256 -5.69 1.56 4.37
C PRO A 256 -5.41 2.79 5.25
N ALA A 257 -6.16 2.93 6.34
CA ALA A 257 -6.04 4.05 7.27
C ALA A 257 -5.53 3.56 8.64
N PRO A 258 -4.26 3.80 9.01
CA PRO A 258 -3.72 3.41 10.31
C PRO A 258 -4.11 4.44 11.39
N ILE A 259 -5.16 4.15 12.16
CA ILE A 259 -5.70 5.03 13.19
C ILE A 259 -5.33 4.57 14.61
N PHE A 260 -5.25 3.27 14.86
CA PHE A 260 -5.04 2.71 16.21
C PHE A 260 -3.90 1.70 16.31
N THR A 261 -3.44 1.17 15.17
CA THR A 261 -2.24 0.34 15.08
C THR A 261 -1.07 1.20 14.67
N LEU A 262 0.09 0.89 15.23
CA LEU A 262 1.37 1.23 14.61
C LEU A 262 1.76 0.00 13.78
N PRO A 263 1.67 0.06 12.44
CA PRO A 263 1.98 -1.09 11.62
C PRO A 263 3.43 -1.54 11.83
N ALA A 264 3.63 -2.86 11.91
CA ALA A 264 4.92 -3.51 12.11
C ALA A 264 5.17 -4.53 10.98
N GLY A 265 6.13 -5.44 11.18
CA GLY A 265 6.36 -6.58 10.28
C GLY A 265 5.07 -7.37 10.01
N SER A 266 4.93 -7.86 8.78
CA SER A 266 3.78 -8.64 8.35
C SER A 266 4.07 -10.14 8.43
N ARG A 267 3.18 -10.90 9.05
CA ARG A 267 3.34 -12.37 9.20
C ARG A 267 2.92 -13.17 7.97
N VAL A 268 2.26 -12.51 7.02
CA VAL A 268 1.77 -13.10 5.77
C VAL A 268 2.21 -12.23 4.59
N PRO A 269 2.23 -12.77 3.36
CA PRO A 269 2.29 -11.95 2.16
C PRO A 269 1.25 -10.82 2.18
N GLN A 270 1.67 -9.61 1.80
CA GLN A 270 0.76 -8.47 1.78
C GLN A 270 0.89 -7.60 0.54
N VAL A 271 -0.24 -7.09 0.07
CA VAL A 271 -0.34 -6.05 -0.97
C VAL A 271 -1.03 -4.83 -0.37
N VAL A 272 -0.43 -3.66 -0.51
CA VAL A 272 -1.00 -2.35 -0.14
C VAL A 272 -1.29 -1.59 -1.43
N ILE A 273 -2.50 -1.05 -1.58
CA ILE A 273 -2.86 -0.18 -2.71
C ILE A 273 -3.09 1.22 -2.16
N LEU A 274 -2.31 2.19 -2.64
CA LEU A 274 -2.39 3.60 -2.32
C LEU A 274 -2.96 4.37 -3.51
N PRO A 275 -4.20 4.85 -3.43
CA PRO A 275 -4.75 5.73 -4.47
C PRO A 275 -4.07 7.09 -4.41
N ALA A 276 -3.43 7.53 -5.50
CA ALA A 276 -2.63 8.76 -5.53
C ALA A 276 -3.43 10.05 -5.20
N CYS A 277 -4.73 10.00 -5.47
CA CYS A 277 -5.71 11.06 -5.26
C CYS A 277 -6.68 10.73 -4.11
N ASP A 278 -6.22 9.96 -3.12
CA ASP A 278 -6.96 9.68 -1.88
C ASP A 278 -7.33 10.97 -1.13
N GLY A 279 -8.63 11.29 -1.11
CA GLY A 279 -9.18 12.44 -0.41
C GLY A 279 -9.58 12.18 1.05
N ASP A 280 -9.55 10.93 1.50
CA ASP A 280 -9.92 10.56 2.88
C ASP A 280 -8.66 10.39 3.75
N VAL A 281 -7.63 9.73 3.20
CA VAL A 281 -6.30 9.52 3.80
C VAL A 281 -5.27 10.34 3.01
N THR A 282 -5.48 11.65 2.98
CA THR A 282 -4.70 12.58 2.14
C THR A 282 -3.19 12.57 2.38
N ASN A 283 -2.75 12.14 3.57
CA ASN A 283 -1.34 12.00 3.94
C ASN A 283 -0.70 10.68 3.48
N GLN A 284 -1.50 9.77 2.92
CA GLN A 284 -1.04 8.47 2.39
C GLN A 284 -0.41 7.58 3.48
N ASP A 285 -0.87 7.70 4.72
CA ASP A 285 -0.33 6.93 5.85
C ASP A 285 -0.58 5.43 5.74
N GLY A 286 -1.47 4.98 4.85
CA GLY A 286 -1.59 3.56 4.49
C GLY A 286 -0.26 2.92 4.08
N GLN A 287 0.72 3.72 3.62
CA GLN A 287 2.07 3.26 3.33
C GLN A 287 2.79 2.67 4.56
N LEU A 288 2.41 3.05 5.78
CA LEU A 288 3.02 2.55 7.02
C LEU A 288 2.94 1.02 7.12
N PHE A 289 1.92 0.37 6.55
CA PHE A 289 1.83 -1.10 6.51
C PHE A 289 2.99 -1.74 5.74
N TYR A 290 3.42 -1.11 4.64
CA TYR A 290 4.62 -1.54 3.90
C TYR A 290 5.91 -1.15 4.64
N GLU A 291 5.98 0.06 5.22
CA GLU A 291 7.17 0.49 5.97
C GLU A 291 7.46 -0.42 7.17
N GLY A 292 6.42 -0.87 7.88
CA GLY A 292 6.55 -1.81 8.98
C GLY A 292 7.21 -3.12 8.55
N ALA A 293 6.79 -3.69 7.43
CA ALA A 293 7.43 -4.88 6.84
C ALA A 293 8.86 -4.61 6.36
N ARG A 294 9.09 -3.46 5.73
CA ARG A 294 10.40 -3.09 5.18
C ARG A 294 11.45 -2.93 6.27
N LEU A 295 11.08 -2.26 7.37
CA LEU A 295 11.95 -1.96 8.50
C LEU A 295 12.14 -3.14 9.46
N ASP A 296 11.36 -4.21 9.32
CA ASP A 296 11.58 -5.43 10.08
C ASP A 296 12.73 -6.26 9.44
N PRO A 297 13.89 -6.37 10.12
CA PRO A 297 15.00 -7.18 9.61
C PRO A 297 14.67 -8.68 9.54
N GLY A 298 13.65 -9.12 10.30
CA GLY A 298 13.15 -10.49 10.35
C GLY A 298 11.94 -10.74 9.44
N GLN A 299 11.61 -9.83 8.52
CA GLN A 299 10.46 -9.95 7.64
C GLN A 299 10.54 -11.21 6.74
N GLU A 300 9.86 -12.29 7.14
CA GLU A 300 9.91 -13.59 6.45
C GLU A 300 9.05 -13.63 5.19
N GLN A 301 8.03 -12.78 5.10
CA GLN A 301 7.10 -12.74 3.98
C GLN A 301 7.37 -11.56 3.06
N TRP A 302 7.02 -11.70 1.78
CA TRP A 302 7.15 -10.61 0.83
C TRP A 302 6.04 -9.57 1.02
N ALA A 303 6.32 -8.32 0.62
CA ALA A 303 5.33 -7.25 0.62
C ALA A 303 5.39 -6.43 -0.66
N LEU A 304 4.23 -5.93 -1.09
CA LEU A 304 4.08 -5.05 -2.24
C LEU A 304 3.29 -3.82 -1.79
N SER A 305 3.74 -2.63 -2.17
CA SER A 305 2.92 -1.43 -2.15
C SER A 305 2.78 -0.89 -3.56
N VAL A 306 1.57 -0.55 -3.96
CA VAL A 306 1.23 -0.04 -5.29
C VAL A 306 0.70 1.37 -5.16
N TRP A 307 1.40 2.31 -5.78
CA TRP A 307 0.94 3.68 -5.99
C TRP A 307 0.10 3.73 -7.27
N LEU A 308 -1.23 3.79 -7.13
CA LEU A 308 -2.16 3.81 -8.25
C LEU A 308 -2.49 5.26 -8.61
N GLU A 309 -1.97 5.72 -9.75
CA GLU A 309 -2.15 7.11 -10.18
C GLU A 309 -3.63 7.38 -10.51
N GLN A 310 -4.08 8.61 -10.29
CA GLN A 310 -5.46 9.08 -10.57
C GLN A 310 -6.59 8.34 -9.84
N ALA A 311 -6.30 7.29 -9.07
CA ALA A 311 -7.29 6.63 -8.22
C ALA A 311 -7.60 7.48 -6.99
N ASN A 312 -8.85 7.42 -6.54
CA ASN A 312 -9.32 8.04 -5.30
C ASN A 312 -9.64 6.97 -4.23
N HIS A 313 -10.06 7.41 -3.05
CA HIS A 313 -10.34 6.52 -1.92
C HIS A 313 -11.59 5.65 -2.13
N ASN A 314 -12.67 6.27 -2.60
CA ASN A 314 -14.01 5.68 -2.54
C ASN A 314 -14.41 4.85 -3.77
N ALA A 315 -13.79 5.07 -4.94
CA ALA A 315 -14.20 4.42 -6.19
C ALA A 315 -13.98 2.90 -6.23
N PHE A 316 -13.23 2.34 -5.28
CA PHE A 316 -13.15 0.88 -5.06
C PHE A 316 -14.48 0.28 -4.59
N ASN A 317 -15.41 1.09 -4.08
CA ASN A 317 -16.71 0.66 -3.58
C ASN A 317 -17.82 1.25 -4.46
N GLU A 318 -18.70 0.41 -5.01
CA GLU A 318 -19.72 0.83 -5.98
C GLU A 318 -20.79 1.77 -5.44
N ILE A 319 -20.92 1.91 -4.11
CA ILE A 319 -22.00 2.70 -3.51
C ILE A 319 -21.53 3.97 -2.79
N LEU A 320 -20.23 4.12 -2.58
CA LEU A 320 -19.69 5.33 -1.96
C LEU A 320 -19.71 6.49 -2.95
N GLY A 321 -19.88 7.69 -2.40
CA GLY A 321 -19.80 8.94 -3.15
C GLY A 321 -18.36 9.38 -3.39
N HIS A 322 -18.19 10.67 -3.66
CA HIS A 322 -16.87 11.28 -3.73
C HIS A 322 -16.16 11.21 -2.37
N ASP A 323 -14.83 11.26 -2.41
CA ASP A 323 -13.98 11.42 -1.22
C ASP A 323 -14.33 12.69 -0.43
N MET A 324 -13.94 12.68 0.84
CA MET A 324 -14.10 13.80 1.78
C MET A 324 -13.45 15.09 1.27
N ILE A 325 -12.30 14.95 0.60
CA ILE A 325 -11.57 16.06 -0.01
C ILE A 325 -11.43 15.78 -1.51
N VAL A 326 -11.89 16.73 -2.32
CA VAL A 326 -11.60 16.78 -3.76
C VAL A 326 -10.44 17.74 -3.96
N PHE A 327 -9.32 17.24 -4.49
CA PHE A 327 -8.14 18.08 -4.71
C PHE A 327 -8.35 19.03 -5.88
N THR A 328 -8.31 20.34 -5.61
CA THR A 328 -8.43 21.38 -6.65
C THR A 328 -7.09 21.97 -7.08
N ASN A 329 -6.00 21.65 -6.38
CA ASN A 329 -4.65 22.13 -6.63
C ASN A 329 -3.68 21.00 -7.07
N ARG A 330 -4.25 19.90 -7.57
CA ARG A 330 -3.51 18.73 -8.07
C ARG A 330 -3.94 18.40 -9.49
N ALA A 331 -3.14 18.85 -10.46
CA ALA A 331 -3.41 18.59 -11.88
C ALA A 331 -3.50 17.10 -12.20
N ASP A 332 -2.70 16.28 -11.52
CA ASP A 332 -2.73 14.81 -11.60
C ASP A 332 -3.96 14.16 -10.95
N CYS A 333 -4.82 14.95 -10.31
CA CYS A 333 -6.10 14.53 -9.72
C CYS A 333 -7.31 15.28 -10.31
N GLU A 334 -7.11 16.08 -11.37
CA GLU A 334 -8.22 16.74 -12.09
C GLU A 334 -9.07 15.72 -12.87
N GLU A 335 -8.39 14.76 -13.50
CA GLU A 335 -9.01 13.61 -14.17
C GLU A 335 -8.70 12.36 -13.37
N LEU A 336 -9.71 11.87 -12.64
CA LEU A 336 -9.61 10.62 -11.88
C LEU A 336 -9.86 9.43 -12.79
N LEU A 337 -9.34 8.26 -12.40
CA LEU A 337 -9.71 7.00 -13.04
C LEU A 337 -11.23 6.83 -13.05
N ALA A 338 -11.77 6.28 -14.14
CA ALA A 338 -13.15 5.87 -14.15
C ALA A 338 -13.38 4.85 -13.01
N PRO A 339 -14.46 4.97 -12.21
CA PRO A 339 -14.69 4.06 -11.11
C PRO A 339 -14.69 2.58 -11.53
N GLU A 340 -15.20 2.27 -12.73
CA GLU A 340 -15.18 0.93 -13.29
C GLU A 340 -13.75 0.40 -13.52
N ASP A 341 -12.86 1.24 -14.03
CA ASP A 341 -11.46 0.88 -14.29
C ASP A 341 -10.67 0.68 -12.99
N GLN A 342 -10.93 1.50 -11.97
CA GLN A 342 -10.33 1.34 -10.64
C GLN A 342 -10.80 0.04 -9.95
N ARG A 343 -12.07 -0.34 -10.12
CA ARG A 343 -12.61 -1.62 -9.63
C ARG A 343 -12.10 -2.81 -10.43
N GLN A 344 -11.91 -2.66 -11.74
CA GLN A 344 -11.28 -3.70 -12.56
C GLN A 344 -9.83 -3.93 -12.14
N PHE A 345 -9.06 -2.86 -11.92
CA PHE A 345 -7.71 -2.94 -11.38
C PHE A 345 -7.68 -3.72 -10.07
N LEU A 346 -8.59 -3.41 -9.13
CA LEU A 346 -8.71 -4.16 -7.88
C LEU A 346 -9.03 -5.64 -8.12
N THR A 347 -9.95 -5.94 -9.02
CA THR A 347 -10.30 -7.33 -9.34
C THR A 347 -9.08 -8.10 -9.86
N ASP A 348 -8.33 -7.52 -10.80
CA ASP A 348 -7.19 -8.18 -11.42
C ASP A 348 -6.03 -8.41 -10.44
N ILE A 349 -5.71 -7.41 -9.60
CA ILE A 349 -4.65 -7.55 -8.59
C ILE A 349 -5.07 -8.51 -7.49
N ALA A 350 -6.34 -8.52 -7.06
CA ALA A 350 -6.84 -9.45 -6.05
C ALA A 350 -6.74 -10.91 -6.52
N LEU A 351 -7.17 -11.21 -7.74
CA LEU A 351 -7.09 -12.56 -8.32
C LEU A 351 -5.65 -13.00 -8.54
N THR A 352 -4.80 -12.10 -9.02
CA THR A 352 -3.37 -12.39 -9.19
C THR A 352 -2.70 -12.64 -7.85
N PHE A 353 -3.02 -11.85 -6.82
CA PHE A 353 -2.51 -12.05 -5.46
C PHE A 353 -2.93 -13.40 -4.88
N LEU A 354 -4.21 -13.76 -4.99
CA LEU A 354 -4.70 -15.05 -4.49
C LEU A 354 -4.08 -16.22 -5.24
N THR A 355 -3.83 -16.09 -6.55
CA THR A 355 -3.08 -17.09 -7.33
C THR A 355 -1.66 -17.26 -6.78
N ALA A 356 -0.97 -16.15 -6.46
CA ALA A 356 0.40 -16.18 -5.94
C ALA A 356 0.52 -16.91 -4.58
N ILE A 357 -0.51 -16.82 -3.73
CA ILE A 357 -0.49 -17.41 -2.38
C ILE A 357 -1.17 -18.79 -2.29
N PHE A 358 -2.20 -19.07 -3.09
CA PHE A 358 -3.01 -20.29 -2.95
C PHE A 358 -2.90 -21.31 -4.09
N SER A 359 -2.32 -20.97 -5.24
CA SER A 359 -2.22 -21.94 -6.33
C SER A 359 -1.25 -23.08 -5.99
N ASP A 360 -1.67 -24.32 -6.21
CA ASP A 360 -0.80 -25.49 -6.08
C ASP A 360 0.16 -25.65 -7.28
N ASP A 361 -0.09 -24.92 -8.38
CA ASP A 361 0.78 -24.92 -9.58
C ASP A 361 1.92 -23.90 -9.40
N PRO A 362 3.19 -24.36 -9.30
CA PRO A 362 4.33 -23.47 -9.17
C PRO A 362 4.49 -22.50 -10.34
N GLN A 363 4.13 -22.92 -11.56
CA GLN A 363 4.23 -22.06 -12.74
C GLN A 363 3.20 -20.92 -12.65
N ALA A 364 1.96 -21.23 -12.29
CA ALA A 364 0.93 -20.21 -12.10
C ALA A 364 1.32 -19.21 -11.00
N ARG A 365 1.97 -19.67 -9.92
CA ARG A 365 2.51 -18.79 -8.87
C ARG A 365 3.61 -17.89 -9.39
N GLU A 366 4.56 -18.42 -10.15
CA GLU A 366 5.65 -17.64 -10.75
C GLU A 366 5.10 -16.58 -11.71
N GLU A 367 4.15 -16.95 -12.58
CA GLU A 367 3.46 -16.03 -13.49
C GLU A 367 2.68 -14.95 -12.73
N ALA A 368 2.00 -15.31 -11.63
CA ALA A 368 1.30 -14.36 -10.78
C ALA A 368 2.27 -13.38 -10.10
N MET A 369 3.39 -13.87 -9.56
CA MET A 369 4.43 -13.03 -8.98
C MET A 369 5.02 -12.07 -10.02
N ALA A 370 5.27 -12.53 -11.25
CA ALA A 370 5.71 -11.66 -12.34
C ALA A 370 4.66 -10.58 -12.68
N ARG A 371 3.37 -10.94 -12.75
CA ARG A 371 2.25 -10.00 -13.00
C ARG A 371 2.06 -8.97 -11.89
N LEU A 372 2.36 -9.32 -10.63
CA LEU A 372 2.40 -8.38 -9.50
C LEU A 372 3.64 -7.47 -9.53
N SER A 373 4.51 -7.62 -10.53
CA SER A 373 5.84 -7.01 -10.57
C SER A 373 6.71 -7.40 -9.36
N MET A 374 6.60 -8.64 -8.89
CA MET A 374 7.46 -9.18 -7.83
C MET A 374 8.65 -9.99 -8.36
N ASP A 375 8.75 -10.22 -9.67
CA ASP A 375 9.98 -10.72 -10.29
C ASP A 375 11.08 -9.64 -10.23
N PRO A 376 12.16 -9.83 -9.45
CA PRO A 376 13.20 -8.82 -9.29
C PRO A 376 14.05 -8.67 -10.55
N THR A 377 14.01 -9.59 -11.50
CA THR A 377 14.81 -9.52 -12.74
C THR A 377 14.18 -8.62 -13.79
N ALA A 378 12.86 -8.40 -13.70
CA ALA A 378 12.13 -7.45 -14.51
C ALA A 378 12.33 -6.02 -13.99
N PRO A 379 12.44 -5.01 -14.87
CA PRO A 379 12.43 -3.61 -14.45
C PRO A 379 11.15 -3.27 -13.67
N ALA A 380 11.25 -2.33 -12.73
CA ALA A 380 10.05 -1.80 -12.07
C ALA A 380 9.13 -1.11 -13.11
N PRO A 381 7.81 -1.26 -12.99
CA PRO A 381 6.86 -0.82 -14.00
C PRO A 381 6.44 0.65 -13.77
N ASP A 382 5.95 1.26 -14.84
CA ASP A 382 5.20 2.53 -14.84
C ASP A 382 3.68 2.31 -14.98
N SER A 383 3.26 1.07 -15.17
CA SER A 383 1.88 0.64 -15.28
C SER A 383 1.67 -0.77 -14.74
N LEU A 384 0.51 -1.04 -14.16
CA LEU A 384 0.13 -2.34 -13.62
C LEU A 384 -1.34 -2.60 -13.94
N PHE A 385 -1.66 -3.79 -14.45
CA PHE A 385 -3.03 -4.16 -14.89
C PHE A 385 -3.69 -3.10 -15.81
N GLY A 386 -2.91 -2.54 -16.74
CA GLY A 386 -3.40 -1.56 -17.71
C GLY A 386 -3.58 -0.14 -17.17
N GLN A 387 -3.34 0.10 -15.88
CA GLN A 387 -3.44 1.42 -15.24
C GLN A 387 -2.06 2.01 -14.94
N PRO A 388 -1.88 3.35 -15.00
CA PRO A 388 -0.64 3.98 -14.57
C PRO A 388 -0.43 3.73 -13.07
N ALA A 389 0.68 3.07 -12.74
CA ALA A 389 0.96 2.64 -11.39
C ALA A 389 2.45 2.41 -11.18
N ARG A 390 2.93 2.65 -9.96
CA ARG A 390 4.31 2.39 -9.56
C ARG A 390 4.32 1.47 -8.36
N VAL A 391 5.43 0.76 -8.15
CA VAL A 391 5.52 -0.25 -7.10
C VAL A 391 6.70 -0.02 -6.16
N MET A 392 6.50 -0.44 -4.92
CA MET A 392 7.53 -0.71 -3.93
C MET A 392 7.47 -2.20 -3.62
N SER A 393 8.52 -2.93 -3.96
CA SER A 393 8.58 -4.38 -3.73
C SER A 393 9.57 -4.72 -2.63
N LEU A 394 9.15 -5.59 -1.73
CA LEU A 394 9.96 -6.13 -0.66
C LEU A 394 10.04 -7.65 -0.80
N ALA A 395 11.23 -8.17 -1.09
CA ALA A 395 11.48 -9.61 -1.01
C ALA A 395 11.55 -10.07 0.46
N ALA A 396 11.18 -11.34 0.69
CA ALA A 396 11.40 -11.98 1.97
C ALA A 396 12.88 -11.87 2.41
N ALA A 397 13.15 -11.77 3.71
CA ALA A 397 14.50 -11.61 4.25
C ALA A 397 15.51 -12.66 3.75
N ALA A 398 15.07 -13.91 3.55
CA ALA A 398 15.91 -14.99 3.00
C ALA A 398 16.37 -14.76 1.54
N ASN A 399 15.70 -13.85 0.83
CA ASN A 399 15.89 -13.53 -0.58
C ASN A 399 16.53 -12.17 -0.83
N ARG A 400 16.99 -11.49 0.23
CA ARG A 400 17.67 -10.20 0.10
C ARG A 400 18.94 -10.07 0.94
N LEU A 401 19.78 -9.11 0.56
CA LEU A 401 20.89 -8.58 1.36
C LEU A 401 20.74 -7.06 1.39
N PRO A 402 20.19 -6.51 2.48
CA PRO A 402 20.15 -5.07 2.68
C PRO A 402 21.57 -4.51 2.79
N LEU A 403 21.88 -3.48 2.00
CA LEU A 403 23.11 -2.71 2.14
C LEU A 403 22.83 -1.41 2.89
N LEU A 404 21.74 -0.72 2.57
CA LEU A 404 21.34 0.54 3.18
C LEU A 404 19.85 0.51 3.49
N VAL A 405 19.44 0.72 4.74
CA VAL A 405 18.04 0.91 5.14
C VAL A 405 18.03 1.95 6.24
N PRO A 406 18.16 3.25 5.93
CA PRO A 406 18.51 4.26 6.92
C PRO A 406 17.54 4.25 8.10
N ALA A 407 17.95 3.64 9.22
CA ALA A 407 17.20 3.63 10.47
C ALA A 407 17.86 4.54 11.52
N SER A 408 19.13 4.90 11.30
CA SER A 408 19.85 5.87 12.11
C SER A 408 20.97 6.57 11.31
N ALA A 409 21.48 7.67 11.85
CA ALA A 409 22.63 8.38 11.26
C ALA A 409 23.91 7.53 11.17
N ALA A 410 24.03 6.44 11.93
CA ALA A 410 25.16 5.53 11.84
C ALA A 410 25.29 4.90 10.44
N GLU A 411 24.15 4.64 9.79
CA GLU A 411 24.09 4.03 8.47
C GLU A 411 24.59 4.92 7.33
N LEU A 412 24.78 6.21 7.59
CA LEU A 412 25.46 7.12 6.66
C LEU A 412 26.97 6.94 6.64
N THR A 413 27.52 6.18 7.58
CA THR A 413 28.97 5.95 7.72
C THR A 413 29.35 4.47 7.69
N THR A 414 28.43 3.56 8.01
CA THR A 414 28.64 2.12 7.98
C THR A 414 27.37 1.43 7.47
N ASN A 415 27.48 0.63 6.42
CA ASN A 415 26.35 -0.04 5.81
C ASN A 415 25.92 -1.29 6.61
N LEU A 416 24.77 -1.87 6.29
CA LEU A 416 24.23 -3.05 6.99
C LEU A 416 25.04 -4.33 6.75
N ALA A 417 25.87 -4.33 5.70
CA ALA A 417 26.87 -5.37 5.43
C ALA A 417 28.14 -5.22 6.29
N GLY A 418 28.29 -4.14 7.07
CA GLY A 418 29.42 -3.89 7.96
C GLY A 418 30.61 -3.14 7.34
N GLY A 419 30.50 -2.68 6.09
CA GLY A 419 31.52 -1.87 5.43
C GLY A 419 31.27 -0.36 5.53
N SER A 420 32.26 0.45 5.18
CA SER A 420 32.15 1.91 5.25
C SER A 420 31.23 2.48 4.17
N VAL A 421 30.49 3.52 4.52
CA VAL A 421 29.78 4.39 3.58
C VAL A 421 30.55 5.70 3.45
N THR A 422 30.89 6.09 2.22
CA THR A 422 31.59 7.36 1.94
C THR A 422 30.87 8.14 0.87
N ALA A 423 30.91 9.46 0.98
CA ALA A 423 30.21 10.39 0.12
C ALA A 423 31.21 11.45 -0.37
N ASP A 424 31.56 11.39 -1.66
CA ASP A 424 32.50 12.32 -2.30
C ASP A 424 31.74 13.29 -3.21
N GLY A 425 31.88 14.60 -3.01
CA GLY A 425 31.14 15.60 -3.79
C GLY A 425 29.63 15.61 -3.51
N LEU A 426 29.20 15.01 -2.38
CA LEU A 426 27.80 14.90 -1.98
C LEU A 426 27.58 15.50 -0.59
N THR A 427 26.37 16.01 -0.37
CA THR A 427 25.82 16.24 0.97
C THR A 427 24.85 15.12 1.28
N THR A 428 24.98 14.54 2.48
CA THR A 428 24.10 13.47 2.95
C THR A 428 23.46 13.86 4.28
N PHE A 429 22.18 13.50 4.46
CA PHE A 429 21.45 13.79 5.69
C PHE A 429 20.52 12.63 6.06
N PHE A 430 20.43 12.29 7.35
CA PHE A 430 19.54 11.24 7.83
C PHE A 430 18.24 11.84 8.38
N CYS A 431 17.12 11.34 7.90
CA CYS A 431 15.79 11.72 8.34
C CYS A 431 15.15 10.58 9.12
N GLU A 432 14.95 10.77 10.42
CA GLU A 432 14.13 9.86 11.24
C GLU A 432 12.70 9.79 10.71
N GLU A 433 12.03 8.67 10.92
CA GLU A 433 10.62 8.49 10.57
C GLU A 433 9.68 9.49 11.27
N GLY A 434 8.49 9.65 10.69
CA GLY A 434 7.42 10.46 11.25
C GLY A 434 7.48 11.94 10.88
N TYR A 435 6.45 12.67 11.31
CA TYR A 435 6.30 14.10 11.03
C TYR A 435 7.03 14.97 12.07
N PHE A 436 7.74 15.99 11.60
CA PHE A 436 8.33 17.03 12.44
C PHE A 436 8.57 18.31 11.64
N THR A 437 8.78 19.43 12.34
CA THR A 437 9.16 20.70 11.73
C THR A 437 10.57 21.10 12.19
N PRO A 438 11.30 21.91 11.40
CA PRO A 438 12.60 22.44 11.82
C PRO A 438 12.55 23.25 13.13
N ALA A 439 11.39 23.82 13.48
CA ALA A 439 11.20 24.50 14.77
C ALA A 439 11.30 23.55 15.97
N VAL A 440 10.80 22.32 15.83
CA VAL A 440 10.89 21.28 16.87
C VAL A 440 12.19 20.50 16.77
N ARG A 441 12.74 20.38 15.55
CA ARG A 441 13.93 19.60 15.22
C ARG A 441 14.90 20.45 14.35
N PRO A 442 15.66 21.38 14.95
CA PRO A 442 16.55 22.25 14.18
C PRO A 442 17.58 21.45 13.37
N GLY A 443 17.82 21.86 12.12
CA GLY A 443 18.71 21.16 11.19
C GLY A 443 18.01 20.10 10.32
N SER A 444 16.72 19.86 10.54
CA SER A 444 15.94 18.87 9.79
C SER A 444 15.31 19.40 8.50
N GLU A 445 15.68 20.61 8.05
CA GLU A 445 15.20 21.24 6.83
C GLU A 445 15.38 20.35 5.58
N PRO A 446 16.47 19.56 5.41
CA PRO A 446 16.60 18.66 4.27
C PRO A 446 15.51 17.59 4.18
N CYS A 447 14.86 17.23 5.29
CA CYS A 447 13.86 16.15 5.32
C CYS A 447 12.51 16.55 4.75
N LYS A 448 12.23 17.86 4.59
CA LYS A 448 10.97 18.40 4.04
C LYS A 448 9.68 17.86 4.67
N ARG A 449 9.74 17.31 5.89
CA ARG A 449 8.61 16.65 6.59
C ARG A 449 7.35 17.51 6.72
N ALA A 450 7.53 18.82 6.82
CA ALA A 450 6.44 19.77 6.97
C ALA A 450 6.00 20.41 5.66
N ASN A 451 6.80 20.27 4.60
CA ASN A 451 6.64 21.00 3.36
C ASN A 451 6.06 20.15 2.23
N LEU A 452 6.24 18.83 2.28
CA LEU A 452 5.69 17.92 1.29
C LEU A 452 5.25 16.62 1.96
N THR A 453 4.40 15.86 1.28
CA THR A 453 3.95 14.55 1.76
C THR A 453 4.74 13.43 1.10
N ILE A 454 5.55 12.73 1.90
CA ILE A 454 6.13 11.43 1.56
C ILE A 454 5.25 10.36 2.21
N PRO A 455 4.58 9.49 1.44
CA PRO A 455 3.72 8.44 2.00
C PRO A 455 4.40 7.67 3.14
N GLY A 456 3.74 7.61 4.29
CA GLY A 456 4.21 6.93 5.51
C GLY A 456 5.35 7.62 6.26
N ASN A 457 5.86 8.75 5.78
CA ASN A 457 6.98 9.47 6.38
C ASN A 457 8.13 8.55 6.89
N PRO A 458 8.68 7.66 6.04
CA PRO A 458 9.62 6.64 6.49
C PRO A 458 10.96 7.22 6.88
N ALA A 459 11.72 6.50 7.70
CA ALA A 459 13.13 6.79 7.88
C ALA A 459 13.86 6.67 6.52
N MET A 460 14.68 7.68 6.20
CA MET A 460 15.27 7.85 4.87
C MET A 460 16.57 8.66 4.92
N MET A 461 17.31 8.62 3.82
CA MET A 461 18.48 9.44 3.57
C MET A 461 18.16 10.49 2.51
N VAL A 462 18.64 11.71 2.69
CA VAL A 462 18.68 12.75 1.64
C VAL A 462 20.09 12.76 1.06
N VAL A 463 20.21 12.71 -0.26
CA VAL A 463 21.49 12.81 -0.97
C VAL A 463 21.40 13.92 -1.99
N SER A 464 22.32 14.88 -1.91
CA SER A 464 22.33 16.05 -2.79
C SER A 464 23.72 16.30 -3.40
N TRP A 465 23.76 16.76 -4.66
CA TRP A 465 24.96 17.15 -5.38
C TRP A 465 24.74 18.48 -6.10
N GLU A 466 25.71 19.39 -5.96
CA GLU A 466 25.70 20.70 -6.64
C GLU A 466 26.40 20.67 -7.99
N GLU A 467 27.30 19.70 -8.20
CA GLU A 467 28.01 19.46 -9.44
C GLU A 467 27.94 17.96 -9.80
N SER A 468 27.97 17.66 -11.10
CA SER A 468 27.98 16.29 -11.61
C SER A 468 29.24 15.54 -11.18
N GLY A 469 29.10 14.24 -10.95
CA GLY A 469 30.20 13.35 -10.57
C GLY A 469 30.34 13.11 -9.07
N GLY A 470 29.36 13.53 -8.26
CA GLY A 470 29.26 13.10 -6.87
C GLY A 470 29.09 11.58 -6.77
N VAL A 471 29.63 10.96 -5.71
CA VAL A 471 29.62 9.50 -5.57
C VAL A 471 29.34 9.08 -4.13
N LEU A 472 28.38 8.17 -3.96
CA LEU A 472 28.10 7.47 -2.71
C LEU A 472 28.63 6.03 -2.82
N ARG A 473 29.58 5.64 -1.97
CA ARG A 473 30.20 4.31 -1.98
C ARG A 473 29.79 3.51 -0.76
N LEU A 474 29.50 2.24 -0.97
CA LEU A 474 29.24 1.25 0.05
C LEU A 474 30.27 0.13 -0.12
N ALA A 475 31.26 0.10 0.76
CA ALA A 475 32.26 -0.98 0.77
C ALA A 475 31.62 -2.29 1.24
N LEU A 476 31.98 -3.42 0.64
CA LEU A 476 31.54 -4.74 1.07
C LEU A 476 32.71 -5.47 1.75
N PRO A 477 32.55 -5.89 3.02
CA PRO A 477 33.52 -6.78 3.66
C PRO A 477 33.63 -8.12 2.93
N ALA A 478 34.79 -8.78 3.06
CA ALA A 478 35.06 -10.06 2.42
C ALA A 478 34.08 -11.18 2.83
N GLU A 479 33.41 -11.05 3.97
CA GLU A 479 32.39 -11.99 4.43
C GLU A 479 31.09 -11.95 3.60
N VAL A 480 30.86 -10.88 2.82
CA VAL A 480 29.64 -10.62 2.06
C VAL A 480 29.91 -10.18 0.61
N GLU A 481 31.13 -10.36 0.11
CA GLU A 481 31.56 -9.98 -1.24
C GLU A 481 30.99 -10.87 -2.36
N ASP A 482 30.53 -12.08 -2.03
CA ASP A 482 29.92 -12.99 -2.99
C ASP A 482 28.45 -12.61 -3.24
N LEU A 483 28.24 -11.85 -4.31
CA LEU A 483 26.94 -11.42 -4.79
C LEU A 483 26.37 -12.37 -5.88
N SER A 484 27.07 -13.44 -6.24
CA SER A 484 26.69 -14.32 -7.36
C SER A 484 25.36 -15.06 -7.16
N ARG A 485 24.89 -15.14 -5.92
CA ARG A 485 23.57 -15.70 -5.54
C ARG A 485 22.40 -14.74 -5.74
N TYR A 486 22.67 -13.46 -6.02
CA TYR A 486 21.67 -12.43 -6.26
C TYR A 486 21.52 -12.18 -7.75
N THR A 487 20.40 -11.57 -8.15
CA THR A 487 20.12 -11.27 -9.56
C THR A 487 20.01 -9.78 -9.83
N THR A 488 19.71 -8.97 -8.81
CA THR A 488 19.30 -7.57 -9.00
C THR A 488 19.78 -6.69 -7.85
N ILE A 489 20.25 -5.48 -8.17
CA ILE A 489 20.30 -4.36 -7.21
C ILE A 489 18.95 -3.66 -7.23
N SER A 490 18.27 -3.64 -6.08
CA SER A 490 17.04 -2.90 -5.85
C SER A 490 17.34 -1.64 -5.04
N LEU A 491 16.82 -0.50 -5.48
CA LEU A 491 16.93 0.78 -4.79
C LEU A 491 15.56 1.42 -4.69
N ARG A 492 15.23 2.04 -3.57
CA ARG A 492 14.02 2.86 -3.43
C ARG A 492 14.35 4.33 -3.30
N THR A 493 13.80 5.15 -4.20
CA THR A 493 14.15 6.57 -4.28
C THR A 493 12.99 7.44 -4.79
N ALA A 494 13.08 8.75 -4.55
CA ALA A 494 12.25 9.77 -5.18
C ALA A 494 13.05 11.08 -5.37
N VAL A 495 12.65 11.89 -6.34
CA VAL A 495 13.16 13.24 -6.52
C VAL A 495 12.59 14.17 -5.45
N ASP A 496 13.42 15.03 -4.85
CA ASP A 496 12.98 16.11 -3.95
C ASP A 496 12.46 17.30 -4.79
N PRO A 497 11.13 17.50 -4.94
CA PRO A 497 10.59 18.56 -5.80
C PRO A 497 10.79 19.96 -5.24
N MET A 498 11.22 20.08 -3.97
CA MET A 498 11.42 21.36 -3.30
C MET A 498 12.88 21.80 -3.29
N SER A 499 13.81 20.94 -3.72
CA SER A 499 15.19 21.32 -3.88
C SER A 499 15.40 22.16 -5.14
N PRO A 500 16.05 23.33 -5.05
CA PRO A 500 16.41 24.11 -6.25
C PRO A 500 17.43 23.38 -7.15
N LEU A 501 18.03 22.29 -6.66
CA LEU A 501 18.94 21.44 -7.43
C LEU A 501 18.21 20.56 -8.46
N ASN A 502 16.89 20.39 -8.30
CA ASN A 502 16.05 19.57 -9.17
C ASN A 502 15.18 20.46 -10.07
N PRO A 503 15.54 20.63 -11.36
CA PRO A 503 14.69 21.37 -12.28
C PRO A 503 13.35 20.66 -12.50
N SER A 504 12.26 21.43 -12.49
CA SER A 504 10.89 20.90 -12.69
C SER A 504 10.77 20.14 -14.02
N GLY A 505 10.07 19.01 -13.98
CA GLY A 505 9.82 18.15 -15.14
C GLY A 505 11.06 17.42 -15.68
N LYS A 506 12.16 17.36 -14.94
CA LYS A 506 13.38 16.63 -15.33
C LYS A 506 13.59 15.38 -14.49
N TYR A 507 14.11 14.35 -15.14
CA TYR A 507 14.51 13.11 -14.49
C TYR A 507 15.89 13.26 -13.86
N GLN A 508 16.07 12.69 -12.67
CA GLN A 508 17.34 12.70 -11.94
C GLN A 508 18.07 11.36 -12.06
N SER A 509 18.37 10.98 -13.31
CA SER A 509 19.13 9.76 -13.63
C SER A 509 20.52 9.74 -12.97
N PHE A 510 21.05 8.55 -12.73
CA PHE A 510 22.42 8.33 -12.24
C PHE A 510 22.91 6.95 -12.68
N SER A 511 24.17 6.61 -12.42
CA SER A 511 24.73 5.28 -12.70
C SER A 511 25.02 4.52 -11.41
N VAL A 512 24.90 3.19 -11.45
CA VAL A 512 25.37 2.31 -10.39
C VAL A 512 26.62 1.60 -10.88
N GLN A 513 27.64 1.51 -10.03
CA GLN A 513 28.91 0.86 -10.33
C GLN A 513 29.18 -0.26 -9.32
N LEU A 514 29.70 -1.38 -9.81
CA LEU A 514 30.28 -2.46 -9.02
C LEU A 514 31.79 -2.47 -9.21
N THR A 515 32.53 -2.71 -8.14
CA THR A 515 33.98 -2.90 -8.16
C THR A 515 34.35 -4.22 -7.49
N ASP A 516 35.08 -5.09 -8.19
CA ASP A 516 35.57 -6.34 -7.61
C ASP A 516 36.90 -6.17 -6.86
N SER A 517 37.31 -7.19 -6.10
CA SER A 517 38.52 -7.22 -5.29
C SER A 517 39.81 -7.08 -6.10
N THR A 518 39.75 -7.30 -7.43
CA THR A 518 40.88 -7.09 -8.35
C THR A 518 40.98 -5.65 -8.85
N GLY A 519 39.94 -4.84 -8.58
CA GLY A 519 39.79 -3.46 -9.04
C GLY A 519 39.11 -3.33 -10.40
N ALA A 520 38.54 -4.41 -10.95
CA ALA A 520 37.73 -4.29 -12.15
C ALA A 520 36.38 -3.63 -11.80
N THR A 521 35.87 -2.81 -12.72
CA THR A 521 34.64 -2.04 -12.50
C THR A 521 33.65 -2.24 -13.64
N ALA A 522 32.37 -2.30 -13.32
CA ALA A 522 31.27 -2.27 -14.29
C ALA A 522 30.22 -1.26 -13.84
N SER A 523 29.70 -0.46 -14.77
CA SER A 523 28.67 0.56 -14.48
C SER A 523 27.44 0.37 -15.35
N VAL A 524 26.26 0.53 -14.74
CA VAL A 524 24.96 0.48 -15.40
C VAL A 524 24.19 1.74 -15.04
N GLN A 525 23.73 2.47 -16.07
CA GLN A 525 22.90 3.66 -15.91
C GLN A 525 21.45 3.27 -15.57
N THR A 526 20.78 4.06 -14.74
CA THR A 526 19.32 4.00 -14.62
C THR A 526 18.66 4.28 -15.97
N ARG A 527 17.42 3.80 -16.17
CA ARG A 527 16.69 4.08 -17.43
C ARG A 527 16.48 5.61 -17.58
N PRO A 528 16.54 6.16 -18.81
CA PRO A 528 16.32 7.60 -19.01
C PRO A 528 14.98 8.12 -18.49
N GLU A 529 13.93 7.28 -18.57
CA GLU A 529 12.57 7.56 -18.10
C GLU A 529 12.24 6.68 -16.89
N GLU A 530 13.19 6.52 -15.97
CA GLU A 530 12.98 5.74 -14.74
C GLU A 530 11.88 6.36 -13.86
N PRO A 531 10.74 5.68 -13.59
CA PRO A 531 9.61 6.27 -12.89
C PRO A 531 9.93 6.77 -11.48
N ALA A 532 10.86 6.13 -10.78
CA ALA A 532 11.32 6.55 -9.45
C ALA A 532 12.16 7.85 -9.48
N LEU A 533 12.66 8.22 -10.65
CA LEU A 533 13.48 9.42 -10.87
C LEU A 533 12.75 10.51 -11.65
N ALA A 534 11.46 10.31 -11.93
CA ALA A 534 10.60 11.34 -12.50
C ALA A 534 10.35 12.45 -11.47
N PHE A 535 10.34 13.70 -11.92
CA PHE A 535 9.87 14.82 -11.10
C PHE A 535 8.39 14.57 -10.75
N PRO A 536 8.01 14.54 -9.45
CA PRO A 536 6.65 14.18 -9.07
C PRO A 536 5.65 15.27 -9.52
N PRO A 537 4.41 14.89 -9.86
CA PRO A 537 3.38 15.87 -10.23
C PRO A 537 3.03 16.76 -9.04
N GLY A 538 2.84 18.04 -9.31
CA GLY A 538 2.52 19.06 -8.31
C GLY A 538 3.36 20.33 -8.50
N HIS A 539 3.07 21.33 -7.67
CA HIS A 539 3.77 22.61 -7.64
C HIS A 539 3.94 23.07 -6.19
N VAL A 540 4.85 24.02 -5.97
CA VAL A 540 5.02 24.65 -4.66
C VAL A 540 4.08 25.84 -4.55
N GLU A 541 3.25 25.84 -3.53
CA GLU A 541 2.38 26.96 -3.15
C GLU A 541 3.03 27.75 -2.02
N GLU A 542 2.89 29.07 -2.04
CA GLU A 542 3.32 29.92 -0.94
C GLU A 542 2.47 29.63 0.31
N ASP A 543 3.11 29.63 1.48
CA ASP A 543 2.44 29.37 2.75
C ASP A 543 2.92 30.36 3.83
N GLU A 544 2.00 30.82 4.67
CA GLU A 544 2.30 31.82 5.71
C GLU A 544 3.13 31.24 6.87
N LEU A 545 2.99 29.94 7.15
CA LEU A 545 3.67 29.24 8.23
C LEU A 545 5.02 28.66 7.77
N PHE A 546 5.07 28.19 6.52
CA PHE A 546 6.25 27.54 5.94
C PHE A 546 6.86 28.40 4.84
N ALA A 547 7.93 29.12 5.16
CA ALA A 547 8.57 30.08 4.26
C ALA A 547 9.11 29.47 2.94
N GLU A 548 9.37 28.16 2.90
CA GLU A 548 9.76 27.45 1.68
C GLU A 548 8.56 27.01 0.81
N GLY A 549 7.34 27.30 1.27
CA GLY A 549 6.08 26.85 0.67
C GLY A 549 5.72 25.41 1.02
N LEU A 550 4.61 24.96 0.42
CA LEU A 550 4.11 23.60 0.50
C LEU A 550 4.01 23.01 -0.91
N PHE A 551 4.56 21.81 -1.11
CA PHE A 551 4.39 21.08 -2.36
C PHE A 551 3.02 20.40 -2.37
N THR A 552 2.21 20.66 -3.39
CA THR A 552 0.84 20.12 -3.49
C THR A 552 0.83 18.61 -3.70
N GLY A 553 1.83 18.09 -4.42
CA GLY A 553 1.96 16.70 -4.83
C GLY A 553 2.20 15.68 -3.71
N ARG A 554 2.34 14.42 -4.11
CA ARG A 554 2.86 13.33 -3.24
C ARG A 554 4.17 12.83 -3.82
N VAL A 555 5.08 12.42 -2.93
CA VAL A 555 6.42 11.97 -3.31
C VAL A 555 6.61 10.52 -2.86
N PRO A 556 5.96 9.54 -3.53
CA PRO A 556 6.18 8.13 -3.22
C PRO A 556 7.60 7.73 -3.63
N MET A 557 8.36 7.16 -2.70
CA MET A 557 9.64 6.54 -3.05
C MET A 557 9.37 5.16 -3.65
N THR A 558 9.75 4.97 -4.91
CA THR A 558 9.43 3.76 -5.68
C THR A 558 10.69 3.00 -6.09
N THR A 559 10.53 1.74 -6.46
CA THR A 559 11.64 0.82 -6.69
C THR A 559 12.29 1.07 -8.07
N ILE A 560 13.63 1.04 -8.11
CA ILE A 560 14.49 0.87 -9.28
C ILE A 560 15.09 -0.53 -9.21
N ARG A 561 15.13 -1.25 -10.34
CA ARG A 561 15.76 -2.56 -10.45
C ARG A 561 16.84 -2.56 -11.52
N LEU A 562 18.05 -2.94 -11.13
CA LEU A 562 19.22 -3.05 -12.00
C LEU A 562 19.71 -4.51 -11.99
N PRO A 563 19.44 -5.28 -13.06
CA PRO A 563 19.88 -6.67 -13.15
C PRO A 563 21.40 -6.79 -13.13
N LEU A 564 21.94 -7.67 -12.28
CA LEU A 564 23.38 -7.89 -12.13
C LEU A 564 24.04 -8.43 -13.40
N ASN A 565 23.28 -9.10 -14.28
CA ASN A 565 23.78 -9.57 -15.57
C ASN A 565 24.16 -8.43 -16.55
N LYS A 566 23.83 -7.17 -16.23
CA LYS A 566 24.24 -5.99 -17.00
C LYS A 566 25.62 -5.45 -16.61
N PHE A 567 26.17 -5.89 -15.48
CA PHE A 567 27.47 -5.48 -14.99
C PHE A 567 28.56 -6.39 -15.57
N GLU A 568 28.87 -6.20 -16.85
CA GLU A 568 29.85 -7.03 -17.57
C GLU A 568 31.30 -6.69 -17.16
N GLY A 569 32.12 -7.72 -16.95
CA GLY A 569 33.56 -7.57 -16.71
C GLY A 569 34.00 -7.49 -15.25
N VAL A 570 33.09 -7.70 -14.29
CA VAL A 570 33.39 -7.86 -12.86
C VAL A 570 33.15 -9.30 -12.40
N ASP A 571 33.93 -9.76 -11.41
CA ASP A 571 33.68 -11.04 -10.73
C ASP A 571 32.66 -10.86 -9.60
N LEU A 572 31.41 -11.29 -9.82
CA LEU A 572 30.33 -11.21 -8.83
C LEU A 572 30.61 -12.02 -7.56
N THR A 573 31.59 -12.93 -7.56
CA THR A 573 31.96 -13.69 -6.34
C THR A 573 32.86 -12.91 -5.38
N GLN A 574 33.36 -11.75 -5.80
CA GLN A 574 34.37 -10.97 -5.06
C GLN A 574 34.12 -9.45 -5.18
N ILE A 575 32.87 -9.01 -5.03
CA ILE A 575 32.53 -7.58 -5.10
C ILE A 575 32.95 -6.88 -3.81
N SER A 576 33.81 -5.88 -3.94
CA SER A 576 34.34 -5.09 -2.82
C SER A 576 33.63 -3.76 -2.61
N GLU A 577 32.89 -3.25 -3.60
CA GLU A 577 32.17 -1.98 -3.51
C GLU A 577 30.95 -1.93 -4.43
N VAL A 578 29.88 -1.31 -3.94
CA VAL A 578 28.73 -0.82 -4.71
C VAL A 578 28.72 0.71 -4.61
N ALA A 579 28.65 1.42 -5.74
CA ALA A 579 28.65 2.87 -5.76
C ALA A 579 27.50 3.45 -6.58
N LEU A 580 26.90 4.54 -6.10
CA LEU A 580 25.97 5.39 -6.85
C LEU A 580 26.75 6.59 -7.39
N LEU A 581 26.81 6.73 -8.71
CA LEU A 581 27.51 7.79 -9.43
C LEU A 581 26.47 8.80 -9.94
N PHE A 582 26.43 9.99 -9.33
CA PHE A 582 25.53 11.08 -9.71
C PHE A 582 26.10 11.85 -10.91
N ASP A 583 26.17 11.16 -12.05
CA ASP A 583 26.94 11.56 -13.24
C ASP A 583 26.09 11.91 -14.47
N GLN A 584 24.76 11.72 -14.41
CA GLN A 584 23.87 11.97 -15.54
C GLN A 584 23.19 13.34 -15.51
N THR A 585 23.25 14.05 -14.38
CA THR A 585 22.68 15.40 -14.23
C THR A 585 23.70 16.36 -13.61
N PRO A 586 23.59 17.67 -13.91
CA PRO A 586 24.53 18.67 -13.40
C PRO A 586 24.43 18.88 -11.89
N SER A 587 23.25 18.68 -11.31
CA SER A 587 22.94 18.80 -9.88
C SER A 587 21.69 17.99 -9.55
N GLY A 588 21.44 17.76 -8.26
CA GLY A 588 20.20 17.12 -7.81
C GLY A 588 20.10 16.88 -6.32
N SER A 589 18.91 16.44 -5.91
CA SER A 589 18.60 15.98 -4.55
C SER A 589 17.60 14.82 -4.59
N LEU A 590 17.92 13.71 -3.95
CA LEU A 590 17.05 12.53 -3.88
C LEU A 590 16.73 12.17 -2.43
N PHE A 591 15.50 11.71 -2.21
CA PHE A 591 15.14 10.91 -1.05
C PHE A 591 15.44 9.44 -1.35
N MET A 592 16.17 8.77 -0.47
CA MET A 592 16.55 7.36 -0.61
C MET A 592 16.03 6.56 0.59
N GLY A 593 15.19 5.57 0.31
CA GLY A 593 14.58 4.72 1.33
C GLY A 593 15.44 3.50 1.69
N ASP A 594 16.06 2.87 0.69
CA ASP A 594 16.84 1.65 0.86
C ASP A 594 17.64 1.27 -0.41
N MET A 595 18.67 0.46 -0.23
CA MET A 595 19.42 -0.24 -1.29
C MET A 595 19.73 -1.67 -0.84
N GLU A 596 19.42 -2.64 -1.69
CA GLU A 596 19.59 -4.07 -1.38
C GLU A 596 19.91 -4.90 -2.63
N LEU A 597 20.49 -6.08 -2.41
CA LEU A 597 20.61 -7.11 -3.43
C LEU A 597 19.48 -8.11 -3.25
N VAL A 598 18.82 -8.48 -4.34
CA VAL A 598 17.62 -9.35 -4.32
C VAL A 598 17.82 -10.54 -5.25
N LYS A 599 17.27 -11.68 -4.87
CA LYS A 599 17.09 -12.87 -5.71
C LYS A 599 15.61 -13.27 -5.76
N PRO A 600 15.18 -14.00 -6.82
CA PRO A 600 13.81 -14.50 -6.93
C PRO A 600 13.38 -15.36 -5.72
#